data_AF-Q4E1W9-F1
#
_entry.id   AF-Q4E1W9-F1
#
_cell.length_a   1.000
_cell.length_b   1.000
_cell.length_c   1.000
_cell.angle_alpha   90.00
_cell.angle_beta   90.00
_cell.angle_gamma   90.00
#
_symmetry.space_group_name_H-M   'P 1'
#
loop_
_entity.id
_entity.type
_entity.pdbx_description
1 polymer ?
#
loop_
_entity_poly.entity_id
_entity_poly.type
_entity_poly.pdbx_seq_one_letter_code
_entity_poly.pdbx_strand_id
1 'polypeptide(L)'
;MLSCRAALPMGFFDVALTTHVRHLSVRTEDFFSKEAISHARRVSWAPHTTEKKQGAFAKLARSNFSDPLPAGFTQEPYYEEEIEAHRLHHRPDVYIYKYNVSPTHMSLRE
;
A
#
# COMPACT_ATOMS: atom_id res chain seq x y z
N MET A 1 18.96 15.39 -20.32
CA MET A 1 18.73 16.46 -21.30
C MET A 1 19.13 17.77 -20.64
N LEU A 2 19.79 18.75 -21.31
CA LEU A 2 20.27 20.08 -20.85
C LEU A 2 20.96 20.15 -19.43
N SER A 3 21.67 21.23 -19.07
CA SER A 3 22.07 21.50 -17.67
C SER A 3 22.36 23.00 -17.53
N CYS A 4 21.69 23.72 -16.63
CA CYS A 4 21.97 25.15 -16.41
C CYS A 4 22.06 25.52 -14.92
N ARG A 5 23.05 26.37 -14.64
CA ARG A 5 23.56 26.88 -13.37
C ARG A 5 23.14 28.35 -13.22
N ALA A 6 22.47 28.81 -12.16
CA ALA A 6 22.52 30.24 -11.79
C ALA A 6 21.91 30.58 -10.42
N ALA A 7 22.57 31.52 -9.73
CA ALA A 7 22.51 31.84 -8.32
C ALA A 7 21.68 33.10 -8.00
N LEU A 8 20.96 33.10 -6.87
CA LEU A 8 20.22 34.24 -6.31
C LEU A 8 20.96 34.80 -5.10
N PRO A 9 21.54 36.01 -5.15
CA PRO A 9 21.87 36.72 -3.93
C PRO A 9 21.33 38.15 -3.98
N MET A 10 20.43 38.53 -3.08
CA MET A 10 20.47 39.85 -2.41
C MET A 10 19.39 39.86 -1.31
N GLY A 11 19.71 39.96 -0.02
CA GLY A 11 21.02 40.10 0.60
C GLY A 11 21.68 41.46 0.37
N PHE A 12 21.45 42.42 1.26
CA PHE A 12 22.60 42.95 2.01
C PHE A 12 22.76 41.92 3.15
N PHE A 13 23.64 40.92 3.14
CA PHE A 13 24.93 40.70 2.52
C PHE A 13 24.87 39.38 1.70
N ASP A 14 25.97 38.93 1.11
CA ASP A 14 26.15 37.60 0.49
C ASP A 14 25.59 37.34 -0.92
N VAL A 15 26.48 37.52 -1.90
CA VAL A 15 27.09 36.47 -2.76
C VAL A 15 26.32 35.15 -2.91
N ALA A 16 26.09 34.68 -4.16
CA ALA A 16 25.53 33.33 -4.39
C ALA A 16 26.19 32.52 -5.53
N LEU A 17 26.06 31.21 -5.33
CA LEU A 17 26.78 30.05 -5.89
C LEU A 17 25.98 29.27 -6.97
N THR A 18 26.66 28.58 -7.92
CA THR A 18 26.04 27.86 -9.07
C THR A 18 26.23 26.31 -9.10
N THR A 19 25.17 25.52 -9.45
CA THR A 19 25.10 24.02 -9.55
C THR A 19 24.53 23.43 -10.89
N HIS A 20 25.01 22.26 -11.40
CA HIS A 20 24.60 21.60 -12.68
C HIS A 20 23.51 20.50 -12.53
N VAL A 21 22.59 20.37 -13.50
CA VAL A 21 21.31 19.62 -13.40
C VAL A 21 21.06 18.68 -14.61
N ARG A 22 20.70 17.40 -14.43
CA ARG A 22 20.13 16.55 -15.52
C ARG A 22 18.67 16.93 -15.73
N HIS A 23 18.27 17.40 -16.91
CA HIS A 23 16.85 17.65 -17.20
C HIS A 23 16.19 16.31 -17.49
N LEU A 24 15.34 15.94 -16.54
CA LEU A 24 14.22 15.05 -16.70
C LEU A 24 13.08 15.84 -17.35
N SER A 25 12.27 15.19 -18.18
CA SER A 25 11.00 15.77 -18.62
C SER A 25 9.92 15.51 -17.59
N VAL A 26 8.87 16.32 -17.64
CA VAL A 26 7.66 16.13 -16.84
C VAL A 26 7.02 14.78 -17.18
N ARG A 27 6.65 13.97 -16.18
CA ARG A 27 5.90 12.71 -16.34
C ARG A 27 4.56 12.80 -15.62
N THR A 28 3.52 12.25 -16.23
CA THR A 28 2.18 12.20 -15.62
C THR A 28 2.11 11.27 -14.41
N GLU A 29 2.99 10.27 -14.35
CA GLU A 29 3.12 9.37 -13.21
C GLU A 29 3.54 10.11 -11.93
N ASP A 30 4.30 11.20 -12.07
CA ASP A 30 4.76 12.04 -10.95
C ASP A 30 3.66 13.01 -10.48
N PHE A 31 2.54 13.13 -11.20
CA PHE A 31 1.45 14.05 -10.85
C PHE A 31 0.53 13.51 -9.76
N PHE A 32 0.33 12.19 -9.71
CA PHE A 32 -0.67 11.56 -8.85
C PHE A 32 -0.02 10.47 -8.00
N SER A 33 -0.07 10.64 -6.68
CA SER A 33 0.41 9.63 -5.75
C SER A 33 -0.53 8.42 -5.73
N LYS A 34 0.05 7.23 -5.61
CA LYS A 34 -0.67 5.95 -5.48
C LYS A 34 -0.79 5.54 -4.01
N GLU A 35 -1.81 4.77 -3.69
CA GLU A 35 -1.98 4.22 -2.34
C GLU A 35 -0.90 3.18 -2.01
N ALA A 36 -0.25 3.34 -0.86
CA ALA A 36 0.72 2.39 -0.33
C ALA A 36 0.01 1.31 0.52
N ILE A 37 -0.57 0.31 -0.15
CA ILE A 37 -1.22 -0.85 0.50
C ILE A 37 -0.36 -2.11 0.37
N SER A 38 -0.27 -2.90 1.45
CA SER A 38 0.44 -4.17 1.43
C SER A 38 -0.26 -5.20 0.52
N HIS A 39 0.51 -6.15 0.00
CA HIS A 39 -0.03 -7.18 -0.89
C HIS A 39 -1.19 -7.98 -0.26
N ALA A 40 -1.03 -8.42 1.00
CA ALA A 40 -2.05 -9.18 1.73
C ALA A 40 -3.36 -8.41 1.95
N ARG A 41 -3.32 -7.06 2.05
CA ARG A 41 -4.51 -6.22 2.24
C ARG A 41 -5.16 -5.79 0.92
N ARG A 42 -4.47 -6.02 -0.21
CA ARG A 42 -4.91 -5.64 -1.54
C ARG A 42 -5.93 -6.66 -2.05
N VAL A 43 -7.02 -6.16 -2.63
CA VAL A 43 -8.08 -7.02 -3.18
C VAL A 43 -7.64 -7.67 -4.49
N SER A 44 -7.01 -6.91 -5.38
CA SER A 44 -6.48 -7.42 -6.64
C SER A 44 -5.40 -6.50 -7.22
N TRP A 45 -4.61 -7.01 -8.16
CA TRP A 45 -3.61 -6.23 -8.91
C TRP A 45 -4.16 -5.58 -10.18
N ALA A 46 -5.47 -5.67 -10.43
CA ALA A 46 -6.08 -5.02 -11.58
C ALA A 46 -5.91 -3.48 -11.52
N PRO A 47 -5.68 -2.81 -12.66
CA PRO A 47 -5.55 -1.35 -12.74
C PRO A 47 -6.79 -0.62 -12.20
N HIS A 48 -7.96 -1.26 -12.22
CA HIS A 48 -9.23 -0.70 -11.75
C HIS A 48 -9.40 -0.72 -10.22
N THR A 49 -8.56 -1.48 -9.50
CA THR A 49 -8.62 -1.61 -8.04
C THR A 49 -7.34 -1.14 -7.36
N THR A 50 -6.49 -0.38 -8.06
CA THR A 50 -5.23 0.17 -7.50
C THR A 50 -5.45 1.41 -6.66
N GLU A 51 -6.55 2.12 -6.93
CA GLU A 51 -6.93 3.34 -6.22
C GLU A 51 -7.57 3.02 -4.86
N LYS A 52 -7.59 4.04 -3.98
CA LYS A 52 -8.10 3.92 -2.61
C LYS A 52 -9.52 3.33 -2.56
N LYS A 53 -9.76 2.36 -1.66
CA LYS A 53 -11.10 1.75 -1.44
C LYS A 53 -12.19 2.80 -1.16
N GLN A 54 -11.87 3.85 -0.39
CA GLN A 54 -12.76 4.98 -0.07
C GLN A 54 -13.23 5.73 -1.32
N GLY A 55 -12.47 5.71 -2.42
CA GLY A 55 -12.78 6.42 -3.66
C GLY A 55 -14.08 5.96 -4.32
N ALA A 56 -14.45 4.69 -4.18
CA ALA A 56 -15.74 4.18 -4.64
C ALA A 56 -16.91 4.81 -3.86
N PHE A 57 -16.78 4.90 -2.54
CA PHE A 57 -17.79 5.54 -1.69
C PHE A 57 -17.86 7.06 -1.90
N ALA A 58 -16.71 7.73 -2.05
CA ALA A 58 -16.62 9.15 -2.42
C ALA A 58 -17.36 9.44 -3.73
N LYS A 59 -17.12 8.62 -4.76
CA LYS A 59 -17.79 8.73 -6.06
C LYS A 59 -19.30 8.55 -5.94
N LEU A 60 -19.76 7.59 -5.14
CA LEU A 60 -21.19 7.36 -4.90
C LEU A 60 -21.85 8.52 -4.16
N ALA A 61 -21.18 9.06 -3.15
CA ALA A 61 -21.65 10.20 -2.37
C ALA A 61 -21.57 11.53 -3.12
N ARG A 62 -20.86 11.58 -4.26
CA ARG A 62 -20.52 12.81 -5.00
C ARG A 62 -19.83 13.85 -4.10
N SER A 63 -19.03 13.38 -3.16
CA SER A 63 -18.30 14.21 -2.20
C SER A 63 -16.85 13.75 -2.09
N ASN A 64 -15.96 14.65 -1.66
CA ASN A 64 -14.57 14.32 -1.42
C ASN A 64 -14.38 14.03 0.08
N PHE A 65 -13.73 12.91 0.40
CA PHE A 65 -13.27 12.59 1.75
C PHE A 65 -11.77 12.89 1.87
N SER A 66 -11.37 13.54 2.96
CA SER A 66 -10.00 14.02 3.16
C SER A 66 -9.40 13.55 4.49
N ASP A 67 -9.85 12.42 5.02
CA ASP A 67 -9.41 11.93 6.33
C ASP A 67 -7.90 11.63 6.29
N PRO A 68 -7.07 12.38 7.05
CA PRO A 68 -5.64 12.45 6.80
C PRO A 68 -4.87 11.23 7.32
N LEU A 69 -5.41 10.52 8.31
CA LEU A 69 -4.75 9.40 8.97
C LEU A 69 -5.76 8.26 9.16
N PRO A 70 -5.91 7.36 8.17
CA PRO A 70 -6.59 6.10 8.42
C PRO A 70 -5.85 5.34 9.55
N ALA A 71 -6.58 4.51 10.28
CA ALA A 71 -6.05 3.77 11.44
C ALA A 71 -4.68 3.14 11.15
N GLY A 72 -3.69 3.50 11.98
CA GLY A 72 -2.35 2.94 11.92
C GLY A 72 -2.32 1.48 12.39
N PHE A 73 -1.26 0.77 12.03
CA PHE A 73 -0.96 -0.51 12.67
C PHE A 73 -0.64 -0.31 14.15
N THR A 74 -0.95 -1.30 14.98
CA THR A 74 -0.50 -1.35 16.37
C THR A 74 1.01 -1.55 16.45
N GLN A 75 1.61 -1.32 17.62
CA GLN A 75 3.06 -1.54 17.82
C GLN A 75 3.46 -2.99 17.55
N GLU A 76 2.58 -3.94 17.92
CA GLU A 76 2.76 -5.37 17.68
C GLU A 76 1.52 -5.93 16.94
N PRO A 77 1.51 -5.89 15.60
CA PRO A 77 0.37 -6.35 14.81
C PRO A 77 0.48 -7.84 14.50
N TYR A 78 0.00 -8.69 15.42
CA TYR A 78 -0.13 -10.13 15.20
C TYR A 78 -1.50 -10.47 14.59
N TYR A 79 -1.50 -11.27 13.53
CA TYR A 79 -2.70 -11.79 12.87
C TYR A 79 -2.59 -13.31 12.76
N GLU A 80 -3.69 -14.01 12.96
CA GLU A 80 -3.77 -15.46 12.75
C GLU A 80 -3.80 -15.79 11.24
N GLU A 81 -3.44 -17.03 10.89
CA GLU A 81 -3.52 -17.49 9.50
C GLU A 81 -4.98 -17.56 9.04
N GLU A 82 -5.33 -16.73 8.07
CA GLU A 82 -6.62 -16.79 7.40
C GLU A 82 -6.65 -17.95 6.41
N ILE A 83 -7.80 -18.64 6.34
CA ILE A 83 -8.02 -19.74 5.41
C ILE A 83 -9.28 -19.51 4.59
N GLU A 84 -9.43 -20.24 3.49
CA GLU A 84 -10.61 -20.12 2.62
C GLU A 84 -11.92 -20.23 3.41
N ALA A 85 -12.86 -19.31 3.14
CA ALA A 85 -14.10 -19.16 3.89
C ALA A 85 -14.92 -20.46 4.02
N HIS A 86 -15.02 -21.25 2.94
CA HIS A 86 -15.70 -22.54 2.99
C HIS A 86 -14.96 -23.54 3.89
N ARG A 87 -13.63 -23.60 3.77
CA ARG A 87 -12.82 -24.52 4.58
C ARG A 87 -12.87 -24.14 6.05
N LEU A 88 -13.01 -22.87 6.41
CA LEU A 88 -13.08 -22.42 7.80
C LEU A 88 -14.25 -23.05 8.56
N HIS A 89 -15.42 -23.14 7.91
CA HIS A 89 -16.64 -23.64 8.54
C HIS A 89 -16.92 -25.13 8.29
N HIS A 90 -16.26 -25.73 7.30
CA HIS A 90 -16.47 -27.13 6.89
C HIS A 90 -15.18 -27.96 6.95
N ARG A 91 -14.28 -27.66 7.89
CA ARG A 91 -13.10 -28.51 8.13
C ARG A 91 -13.59 -29.90 8.58
N PRO A 92 -13.27 -30.97 7.84
CA PRO A 92 -13.63 -32.31 8.28
C PRO A 92 -12.75 -32.70 9.48
N ASP A 93 -13.31 -33.42 10.46
CA ASP A 93 -12.57 -33.93 11.61
C ASP A 93 -11.79 -35.20 11.25
N VAL A 94 -10.87 -35.09 10.29
CA VAL A 94 -9.99 -36.18 9.86
C VAL A 94 -8.69 -36.09 10.64
N TYR A 95 -8.31 -37.17 11.30
CA TYR A 95 -7.05 -37.28 12.02
C TYR A 95 -6.27 -38.53 11.62
N ILE A 96 -4.95 -38.43 11.69
CA ILE A 96 -4.01 -39.53 11.45
C ILE A 96 -2.99 -39.50 12.60
N TYR A 97 -2.92 -40.59 13.37
CA TYR A 97 -2.07 -40.70 14.56
C TYR A 97 -2.33 -39.57 15.57
N LYS A 98 -1.49 -38.52 15.56
CA LYS A 98 -1.53 -37.34 16.45
C LYS A 98 -1.68 -36.02 15.67
N TYR A 99 -2.21 -36.08 14.46
CA TYR A 99 -2.33 -34.90 13.61
C TYR A 99 -3.74 -34.81 13.03
N ASN A 100 -4.32 -33.62 13.07
CA ASN A 100 -5.45 -33.27 12.23
C ASN A 100 -4.95 -33.06 10.80
N VAL A 101 -5.63 -33.67 9.84
CA VAL A 101 -5.26 -33.63 8.43
C VAL A 101 -6.45 -33.12 7.64
N SER A 102 -6.30 -31.92 7.10
CA SER A 102 -7.22 -31.38 6.09
C SER A 102 -6.52 -31.32 4.74
N PRO A 103 -7.26 -31.19 3.61
CA PRO A 103 -6.64 -31.06 2.28
C PRO A 103 -5.66 -29.89 2.14
N THR A 104 -5.64 -28.94 3.08
CA THR A 104 -4.78 -27.74 2.99
C THR A 104 -3.96 -27.40 4.22
N HIS A 105 -4.27 -27.99 5.38
CA HIS A 105 -3.57 -27.72 6.64
C HIS A 105 -3.35 -29.01 7.40
N MET A 106 -2.23 -29.08 8.12
CA MET A 106 -1.99 -30.07 9.17
C MET A 106 -1.88 -29.32 10.50
N SER A 107 -2.44 -29.89 11.56
CA SER A 107 -2.23 -29.38 12.92
C SER A 107 -2.01 -30.52 13.90
N LEU A 108 -1.28 -30.26 14.99
CA LEU A 108 -1.09 -31.24 16.05
C LEU A 108 -2.42 -31.49 16.77
N ARG A 109 -2.72 -32.76 17.07
CA ARG A 109 -3.85 -33.22 17.88
C ARG A 109 -3.33 -34.13 18.98
N GLU A 110 -3.82 -33.91 20.20
CA GLU A 110 -3.53 -34.76 21.36
C GLU A 110 -4.14 -36.15 21.24
#